data_AF-A0A150NAT3-F1
#
_entry.id   AF-A0A150NAT3-F1
#
_cell.length_a   1.000
_cell.length_b   1.000
_cell.length_c   1.000
_cell.angle_alpha   90.00
_cell.angle_beta   90.00
_cell.angle_gamma   90.00
#
_symmetry.space_group_name_H-M   'P 1'
#
loop_
_entity.id
_entity.type
_entity.pdbx_description
1 polymer ?
#
loop_
_entity_poly.entity_id
_entity_poly.type
_entity_poly.pdbx_seq_one_letter_code
_entity_poly.pdbx_strand_id
1 'polypeptide(L)' 'MEAGHELTFTQPEGRNIFVFVIEGDLALNGEAHLERRDAARITETPVLGLATNKGSRLMLIDLPKEG' A
#
# COMPACT_ATOMS: atom_id res chain seq x y z
N MET A 1 7.80 0.44 8.30
CA MET A 1 8.35 1.66 7.67
C MET A 1 8.57 2.67 8.78
N GLU A 2 9.75 3.25 8.82
CA GLU A 2 10.07 4.34 9.75
C GLU A 2 9.40 5.65 9.29
N ALA A 3 9.26 6.61 10.20
CA ALA A 3 8.70 7.93 9.89
C ALA A 3 9.49 8.65 8.78
N GLY A 4 8.78 9.24 7.82
CA GLY A 4 9.36 9.92 6.65
C GLY A 4 9.92 8.98 5.59
N HIS A 5 9.72 7.67 5.71
CA HIS A 5 10.19 6.71 4.73
C HIS A 5 9.22 6.58 3.54
N GLU A 6 9.79 6.41 2.36
CA GLU A 6 9.09 6.13 1.11
C GLU A 6 9.55 4.79 0.53
N LEU A 7 8.62 4.03 -0.03
CA LEU A 7 8.87 2.74 -0.66
C LEU A 7 8.04 2.64 -1.94
N THR A 8 8.64 2.15 -3.02
CA THR A 8 7.91 1.79 -4.23
C THR A 8 7.81 0.27 -4.32
N PHE A 9 6.58 -0.24 -4.41
CA PHE A 9 6.30 -1.63 -4.73
C PHE A 9 5.97 -1.78 -6.22
N THR A 10 6.44 -2.85 -6.84
CA THR A 10 6.19 -3.15 -8.26
C THR A 10 5.83 -4.61 -8.44
N GLN A 11 4.82 -4.87 -9.26
CA GLN A 11 4.39 -6.21 -9.66
C GLN A 11 4.07 -6.25 -11.16
N PRO A 12 4.01 -7.44 -11.79
CA PRO A 12 3.52 -7.58 -13.16
C PRO A 12 2.09 -7.04 -13.33
N GLU A 13 1.77 -6.61 -14.55
CA GLU A 13 0.40 -6.24 -14.93
C GLU A 13 -0.60 -7.41 -14.77
N GLY A 14 -1.88 -7.08 -14.67
CA GLY A 14 -2.94 -8.10 -14.52
C GLY A 14 -3.01 -8.73 -13.13
N ARG A 15 -2.51 -8.02 -12.11
CA ARG A 15 -2.51 -8.43 -10.70
C ARG A 15 -3.07 -7.31 -9.84
N ASN A 16 -3.55 -7.66 -8.65
CA ASN A 16 -4.09 -6.73 -7.67
C ASN A 16 -3.17 -6.64 -6.46
N ILE A 17 -3.18 -5.51 -5.76
CA ILE A 17 -2.45 -5.32 -4.51
C ILE A 17 -3.48 -5.17 -3.39
N PHE A 18 -3.28 -5.86 -2.28
CA PHE A 18 -4.02 -5.62 -1.04
C PHE A 18 -3.09 -5.05 0.02
N VAL A 19 -3.46 -3.91 0.59
CA VAL A 19 -2.73 -3.24 1.66
C VAL A 19 -3.59 -3.19 2.89
N PHE A 20 -3.04 -3.58 4.03
CA PHE A 20 -3.67 -3.43 5.35
C PHE A 20 -2.72 -2.74 6.31
N VAL A 21 -3.17 -1.64 6.92
CA VAL A 21 -2.38 -0.90 7.90
C VAL A 21 -2.64 -1.47 9.29
N ILE A 22 -1.64 -2.15 9.86
CA ILE A 22 -1.74 -2.72 11.21
C ILE A 22 -1.63 -1.60 12.25
N GLU A 23 -0.67 -0.69 12.08
CA GLU A 23 -0.45 0.50 12.90
C GLU A 23 0.17 1.65 12.09
N GLY A 24 -0.02 2.87 12.59
CA GLY A 24 0.55 4.08 11.98
C GLY A 24 -0.34 4.65 10.87
N ASP A 25 0.30 5.35 9.94
CA ASP A 25 -0.34 5.99 8.79
C ASP A 25 0.38 5.66 7.49
N LEU A 26 -0.36 5.61 6.39
CA LEU A 26 0.17 5.26 5.09
C LEU A 26 -0.50 6.08 3.99
N ALA A 27 0.29 6.81 3.21
CA ALA A 27 -0.14 7.43 1.97
C ALA A 27 0.16 6.49 0.78
N LEU A 28 -0.83 6.27 -0.06
CA LEU A 28 -0.74 5.51 -1.31
C LEU A 28 -0.73 6.49 -2.48
N ASN A 29 0.34 6.49 -3.28
CA ASN A 29 0.56 7.39 -4.43
C ASN A 29 0.39 8.89 -4.13
N GLY A 30 0.39 9.30 -2.85
CA GLY A 30 0.09 10.67 -2.44
C GLY A 30 -1.39 11.07 -2.57
N GLU A 31 -2.28 10.13 -2.92
CA GLU A 31 -3.70 10.41 -3.19
C GLU A 31 -4.61 9.88 -2.08
N ALA A 32 -4.41 8.63 -1.66
CA ALA A 32 -5.21 8.00 -0.63
C ALA A 32 -4.41 7.90 0.68
N HIS A 33 -5.05 8.27 1.79
CA HIS A 33 -4.46 8.14 3.12
C HIS A 33 -5.21 7.07 3.91
N LEU A 34 -4.46 6.13 4.46
CA LEU A 34 -4.95 5.03 5.28
C LEU A 34 -4.43 5.19 6.70
N GLU A 35 -5.30 4.97 7.67
CA GLU A 35 -4.97 4.96 9.09
C GLU A 35 -4.98 3.53 9.65
N ARG A 36 -4.71 3.43 10.95
CA ARG A 36 -4.68 2.16 11.68
C ARG A 36 -5.96 1.36 11.45
N ARG A 37 -5.78 0.11 11.00
CA ARG A 37 -6.81 -0.90 10.66
C ARG A 37 -7.57 -0.64 9.36
N ASP A 38 -7.16 0.34 8.56
CA ASP A 38 -7.69 0.49 7.21
C ASP A 38 -7.08 -0.52 6.25
N ALA A 39 -7.86 -0.81 5.21
CA ALA A 39 -7.47 -1.66 4.11
C ALA A 39 -7.76 -0.97 2.77
N ALA A 40 -6.93 -1.23 1.78
CA ALA A 40 -7.16 -0.85 0.40
C ALA A 40 -6.90 -2.03 -0.54
N ARG A 41 -7.76 -2.15 -1.56
CA ARG A 41 -7.52 -2.99 -2.73
C ARG A 41 -7.15 -2.07 -3.89
N ILE A 42 -6.00 -2.29 -4.48
CA ILE A 42 -5.48 -1.54 -5.61
C ILE A 42 -5.57 -2.44 -6.84
N THR A 43 -6.23 -1.95 -7.87
CA THR A 43 -6.45 -2.64 -9.15
C THR A 43 -5.80 -1.86 -10.27
N GLU A 44 -5.30 -2.55 -11.29
CA GLU A 44 -4.80 -1.93 -12.54
C GLU A 44 -3.65 -0.91 -12.34
N THR A 45 -2.99 -0.97 -11.19
CA THR A 45 -1.86 -0.11 -10.83
C THR A 45 -0.68 -1.01 -10.43
N PRO A 46 0.21 -1.36 -11.38
CA PRO A 46 1.31 -2.31 -11.14
C PRO A 46 2.45 -1.71 -10.31
N VAL A 47 2.51 -0.39 -10.20
CA VAL A 47 3.51 0.36 -9.41
C VAL A 47 2.79 1.16 -8.33
N LEU A 48 3.04 0.84 -7.07
CA LEU A 48 2.42 1.49 -5.91
C LEU A 48 3.48 2.22 -5.08
N GLY A 49 3.35 3.54 -4.98
CA GLY A 49 4.10 4.38 -4.06
C GLY A 49 3.48 4.35 -2.67
N LEU A 50 4.33 4.14 -1.66
CA LEU A 50 3.97 4.06 -0.25
C LEU A 50 4.80 5.11 0.50
N ALA A 51 4.16 5.95 1.29
CA ALA A 51 4.85 6.92 2.15
C ALA A 51 4.21 6.94 3.54
N THR A 52 4.98 7.27 4.58
CA THR A 52 4.45 7.42 5.94
C THR A 52 5.05 8.61 6.65
N ASN A 53 4.24 9.37 7.39
CA ASN A 53 4.71 10.52 8.15
C ASN A 53 5.10 10.15 9.59
N LYS A 54 4.35 9.23 10.22
CA LYS A 54 4.54 8.85 11.64
C LYS A 54 5.20 7.48 11.80
N GLY A 55 5.49 6.80 10.70
CA GLY A 55 5.87 5.39 10.69
C GLY A 55 4.65 4.50 10.53
N SER A 56 4.86 3.32 9.94
CA SER A 56 3.77 2.39 9.64
C SER A 56 4.20 0.94 9.77
N ARG A 57 3.35 0.13 10.40
CA ARG A 57 3.39 -1.32 10.29
C ARG A 57 2.23 -1.73 9.40
N LEU A 58 2.53 -2.34 8.26
CA LEU A 58 1.54 -2.74 7.26
C LEU A 58 1.80 -4.16 6.76
N MET A 59 0.80 -4.72 6.12
CA MET A 59 0.88 -5.93 5.31
C MET A 59 0.51 -5.56 3.87
N LEU A 60 1.38 -5.91 2.93
CA LEU A 60 1.14 -5.80 1.49
C LEU A 60 1.10 -7.21 0.90
N ILE A 61 0.05 -7.51 0.15
CA ILE A 61 -0.16 -8.81 -0.49
C ILE A 61 -0.32 -8.58 -1.98
N ASP A 62 0.54 -9.23 -2.76
CA ASP A 62 0.41 -9.34 -4.21
C ASP A 62 -0.54 -10.50 -4.55
N LEU A 63 -1.67 -10.17 -5.18
CA LEU A 63 -2.75 -11.10 -5.49
C LEU A 63 -2.93 -11.28 -7.00
N PRO A 64 -3.27 -12.49 -7.48
CA PRO A 64 -3.77 -12.65 -8.85
C PRO A 64 -5.06 -11.84 -9.05
N LYS A 65 -5.30 -11.32 -10.26
CA LYS A 65 -6.60 -10.71 -10.61
C LYS A 65 -7.67 -11.82 -10.60
N GLU A 66 -8.79 -11.55 -9.96
CA GLU A 66 -9.95 -12.44 -10.01
C GLU A 66 -10.43 -12.48 -11.47
N GLY A 67 -10.58 -13.70 -12.01
CA GLY A 67 -10.96 -13.95 -13.40
C GLY A 67 -12.46 -13.87 -13.63
#